data_AF-A0A433PSR7-F1
#
_entry.id   AF-A0A433PSR7-F1
#
_cell.length_a   1.000
_cell.length_b   1.000
_cell.length_c   1.000
_cell.angle_alpha   90.00
_cell.angle_beta   90.00
_cell.angle_gamma   90.00
#
_symmetry.space_group_name_H-M   'P 1'
#
loop_
_entity.id
_entity.type
_entity.pdbx_description
1 polymer ?
#
loop_
_entity_poly.entity_id
_entity_poly.type
_entity_poly.pdbx_seq_one_letter_code
_entity_poly.pdbx_strand_id
1 'polypeptide(L)'
;MISPSPPKLRLMLSAFSPKDWRTATREFARILKPGGVELMESDSMLKNAPPTYSKLYNAFVSVAAARGMDLSMVHRLAELPTDAGFENAQSGEVLHPLGWKGYVGEMSLKSAGMLYRAMKPVFTHILGMTDDEYEECIVEVLRYFSEKKNIH
;
A
#
# COMPACT_ATOMS: atom_id res chain seq x y z
N MET A 1 -2.45 -30.84 -16.47
CA MET A 1 -1.18 -30.42 -15.87
C MET A 1 -1.41 -29.03 -15.29
N ILE A 2 -1.35 -28.85 -13.96
CA ILE A 2 -1.58 -27.54 -13.34
C ILE A 2 -0.27 -26.75 -13.50
N SER A 3 -0.30 -25.67 -14.29
CA SER A 3 0.85 -24.76 -14.36
C SER A 3 1.08 -24.17 -12.96
N PRO A 4 2.32 -24.18 -12.44
CA PRO A 4 2.61 -23.57 -11.14
C PRO A 4 2.21 -22.10 -11.14
N SER A 5 1.70 -21.61 -10.00
CA SER A 5 1.32 -20.21 -9.85
C SER A 5 2.54 -19.31 -10.07
N PRO A 6 2.40 -18.16 -10.76
CA PRO A 6 3.51 -17.25 -10.96
C PRO A 6 4.04 -16.74 -9.61
N PRO A 7 5.34 -16.41 -9.53
CA PRO A 7 5.92 -15.74 -8.38
C PRO A 7 5.20 -14.41 -8.12
N LYS A 8 5.10 -14.05 -6.84
CA LYS A 8 4.36 -12.87 -6.39
C LYS A 8 5.31 -11.91 -5.67
N LEU A 9 5.35 -10.66 -6.12
CA LEU A 9 6.00 -9.57 -5.39
C LEU A 9 4.92 -8.72 -4.73
N ARG A 10 5.06 -8.47 -3.43
CA ARG A 10 4.01 -7.82 -2.64
C ARG A 10 4.57 -6.83 -1.63
N LEU A 11 3.87 -5.72 -1.44
CA LEU A 11 4.12 -4.72 -0.39
C LEU A 11 5.53 -4.09 -0.45
N MET A 12 6.01 -3.78 -1.65
CA MET A 12 7.32 -3.19 -1.91
C MET A 12 7.28 -1.67 -2.14
N LEU A 13 6.11 -1.02 -2.20
CA LEU A 13 6.03 0.44 -2.45
C LEU A 13 6.78 1.29 -1.43
N SER A 14 6.88 0.84 -0.18
CA SER A 14 7.62 1.50 0.89
C SER A 14 9.04 0.96 1.08
N ALA A 15 9.52 0.14 0.15
CA ALA A 15 10.88 -0.40 0.13
C ALA A 15 11.65 -0.07 -1.16
N PHE A 16 10.97 0.04 -2.30
CA PHE A 16 11.59 0.20 -3.61
C PHE A 16 11.43 1.64 -4.13
N SER A 17 12.54 2.22 -4.55
CA SER A 17 12.49 3.39 -5.45
C SER A 17 11.98 2.98 -6.83
N PRO A 18 11.58 3.93 -7.69
CA PRO A 18 11.25 3.63 -9.08
C PRO A 18 12.38 2.91 -9.85
N LYS A 19 13.64 3.15 -9.48
CA LYS A 19 14.79 2.46 -10.07
C LYS A 19 14.88 1.01 -9.60
N ASP A 20 14.60 0.74 -8.33
CA ASP A 20 14.62 -0.61 -7.77
C ASP A 20 13.51 -1.46 -8.39
N TRP A 21 12.32 -0.90 -8.56
CA TRP A 21 11.22 -1.53 -9.29
C TRP A 21 11.61 -1.96 -10.70
N ARG A 22 12.16 -1.04 -11.51
CA ARG A 22 12.63 -1.36 -12.87
C ARG A 22 13.73 -2.42 -12.88
N THR A 23 14.60 -2.40 -11.87
CA THR A 23 15.68 -3.39 -11.74
C THR A 23 15.11 -4.76 -11.41
N ALA A 24 14.22 -4.84 -10.42
CA ALA A 24 13.58 -6.07 -10.00
C ALA A 24 12.73 -6.71 -11.11
N THR A 25 11.90 -5.93 -11.82
CA THR A 25 11.08 -6.49 -12.91
C THR A 25 11.91 -6.96 -14.10
N ARG A 26 13.02 -6.27 -14.43
CA ARG A 26 13.98 -6.75 -15.43
C ARG A 26 14.65 -8.05 -14.99
N GLU A 27 15.05 -8.15 -13.74
CA GLU A 27 15.63 -9.38 -13.22
C GLU A 27 14.61 -10.53 -13.23
N PHE A 28 13.33 -10.26 -12.94
CA PHE A 28 12.27 -11.24 -13.12
C PHE A 28 12.16 -11.71 -14.57
N ALA A 29 12.17 -10.81 -15.55
CA ALA A 29 12.17 -11.19 -16.97
C ALA A 29 13.36 -12.10 -17.33
N ARG A 30 14.53 -11.87 -16.71
CA ARG A 30 15.75 -12.64 -16.96
C ARG A 30 15.74 -14.04 -16.34
N ILE A 31 15.23 -14.18 -15.10
CA ILE A 31 15.37 -15.42 -14.32
C ILE A 31 14.16 -16.34 -14.37
N LEU A 32 12.97 -15.79 -14.67
CA LEU A 32 11.76 -16.57 -14.65
C LEU A 32 11.68 -17.48 -15.88
N LYS A 33 11.26 -18.72 -15.63
CA LYS A 33 10.78 -19.60 -16.69
C LYS A 33 9.50 -18.99 -17.28
N PRO A 34 9.11 -19.37 -18.52
CA PRO A 34 7.82 -18.98 -19.07
C PRO A 34 6.68 -19.26 -18.06
N GLY A 35 5.87 -18.24 -17.74
CA GLY A 35 4.83 -18.35 -16.70
C GLY A 35 4.37 -17.02 -16.08
N GLY A 36 5.13 -15.93 -16.23
CA GLY A 36 4.73 -14.58 -15.81
C GLY A 36 5.06 -14.25 -14.35
N VAL A 37 4.63 -13.07 -13.90
CA VAL A 37 4.83 -12.53 -12.54
C VAL A 37 3.57 -11.80 -12.07
N GLU A 38 3.26 -11.88 -10.78
CA GLU A 38 2.16 -11.11 -10.17
C GLU A 38 2.73 -10.04 -9.23
N LEU A 39 2.37 -8.78 -9.46
CA LEU A 39 2.69 -7.66 -8.57
C LEU A 39 1.41 -7.27 -7.82
N MET A 40 1.47 -7.18 -6.49
CA MET A 40 0.32 -6.76 -5.67
C MET A 40 0.76 -5.79 -4.58
N GLU A 41 0.18 -4.60 -4.59
CA GLU A 41 0.46 -3.57 -3.60
C GLU A 41 -0.82 -3.09 -2.93
N SER A 42 -0.66 -2.46 -1.77
CA SER A 42 -1.74 -1.75 -1.11
C SER A 42 -1.66 -0.28 -1.47
N ASP A 43 -2.76 0.28 -1.96
CA ASP A 43 -2.90 1.72 -2.00
C ASP A 43 -3.12 2.22 -0.56
N SER A 44 -2.32 3.19 -0.14
CA SER A 44 -2.48 3.83 1.16
C SER A 44 -3.37 5.06 1.06
N MET A 45 -3.83 5.50 -0.11
CA MET A 45 -4.79 6.60 -0.22
C MET A 45 -6.21 6.10 0.08
N LEU A 46 -6.66 6.25 1.34
CA LEU A 46 -8.03 5.90 1.71
C LEU A 46 -9.04 6.89 1.11
N LYS A 47 -9.92 6.41 0.22
CA LYS A 47 -11.02 7.19 -0.36
C LYS A 47 -12.03 7.57 0.74
N ASN A 48 -12.65 8.76 0.70
CA ASN A 48 -13.66 9.19 1.69
C ASN A 48 -13.20 9.12 3.17
N ALA A 49 -11.92 9.38 3.43
CA ALA A 49 -11.36 9.41 4.79
C ALA A 49 -11.67 10.73 5.53
N PRO A 50 -11.61 10.77 6.88
CA PRO A 50 -11.81 12.01 7.61
C PRO A 50 -10.64 12.99 7.36
N PRO A 51 -10.82 14.32 7.51
CA PRO A 51 -9.75 15.29 7.27
C PRO A 51 -8.47 15.06 8.09
N THR A 52 -8.59 14.44 9.27
CA THR A 52 -7.47 14.03 10.12
C THR A 52 -6.57 13.01 9.44
N TYR A 53 -7.13 12.19 8.56
CA TYR A 53 -6.38 11.21 7.77
C TYR A 53 -5.38 11.84 6.80
N SER A 54 -5.75 12.96 6.16
CA SER A 54 -4.90 13.62 5.16
C SER A 54 -3.54 14.01 5.72
N LYS A 55 -3.46 14.35 7.02
CA LYS A 55 -2.19 14.66 7.69
C LYS A 55 -1.29 13.42 7.78
N LEU A 56 -1.85 12.28 8.17
CA LEU A 56 -1.13 11.00 8.26
C LEU A 56 -0.65 10.54 6.88
N TYR A 57 -1.53 10.62 5.87
CA TYR A 57 -1.19 10.25 4.50
C TYR A 57 -0.08 11.15 3.93
N ASN A 58 -0.18 12.47 4.10
CA ASN A 58 0.83 13.40 3.62
C ASN A 58 2.19 13.20 4.32
N ALA A 59 2.20 12.89 5.62
CA ALA A 59 3.42 12.51 6.32
C ALA A 59 4.03 11.23 5.72
N PHE A 60 3.20 10.23 5.43
CA PHE A 60 3.67 8.99 4.81
C PHE A 60 4.29 9.22 3.42
N VAL A 61 3.60 9.98 2.57
CA VAL A 61 4.10 10.38 1.24
C VAL A 61 5.42 11.14 1.38
N SER A 62 5.52 12.08 2.33
CA SER A 62 6.74 12.86 2.55
C SER A 62 7.92 12.00 3.00
N VAL A 63 7.68 11.05 3.92
CA VAL A 63 8.71 10.08 4.36
C VAL A 63 9.17 9.21 3.20
N ALA A 64 8.22 8.71 2.41
CA ALA A 64 8.52 7.86 1.27
C ALA A 64 9.37 8.64 0.25
N ALA A 65 8.95 9.84 -0.12
CA ALA A 65 9.65 10.71 -1.05
C ALA A 65 11.05 11.09 -0.56
N ALA A 66 11.22 11.40 0.74
CA ALA A 66 12.53 11.72 1.34
C ALA A 66 13.52 10.55 1.24
N ARG A 67 13.04 9.32 1.08
CA ARG A 67 13.84 8.11 0.88
C ARG A 67 13.90 7.67 -0.60
N GLY A 68 13.41 8.50 -1.53
CA GLY A 68 13.44 8.23 -2.96
C GLY A 68 12.37 7.26 -3.46
N MET A 69 11.34 7.00 -2.66
CA MET A 69 10.21 6.15 -3.04
C MET A 69 9.05 6.98 -3.60
N ASP A 70 8.25 6.37 -4.46
CA ASP A 70 7.06 6.98 -5.07
C ASP A 70 5.85 6.08 -4.83
N LEU A 71 5.00 6.45 -3.86
CA LEU A 71 3.81 5.67 -3.52
C LEU A 71 2.75 5.68 -4.64
N SER A 72 2.77 6.68 -5.54
CA SER A 72 1.83 6.75 -6.67
C SER A 72 2.07 5.64 -7.70
N MET A 73 3.20 4.94 -7.62
CA MET A 73 3.51 3.78 -8.45
C MET A 73 2.47 2.66 -8.34
N VAL A 74 1.70 2.60 -7.25
CA VAL A 74 0.58 1.64 -7.11
C VAL A 74 -0.40 1.68 -8.29
N HIS A 75 -0.60 2.85 -8.89
CA HIS A 75 -1.51 3.05 -10.02
C HIS A 75 -0.90 2.69 -11.37
N ARG A 76 0.40 2.39 -11.41
CA ARG A 76 1.19 2.12 -12.62
C ARG A 76 1.89 0.77 -12.58
N LEU A 77 1.47 -0.14 -11.71
CA LEU A 77 2.14 -1.43 -11.52
C LEU A 77 2.21 -2.26 -12.81
N ALA A 78 1.22 -2.18 -13.70
CA ALA A 78 1.23 -2.91 -14.97
C ALA A 78 2.26 -2.37 -15.98
N GLU A 79 2.73 -1.12 -15.83
CA GLU A 79 3.79 -0.56 -16.67
C GLU A 79 5.13 -1.27 -16.39
N LEU A 80 5.38 -1.64 -15.13
CA LEU A 80 6.65 -2.25 -14.71
C LEU A 80 7.00 -3.59 -15.40
N PRO A 81 6.09 -4.59 -15.50
CA PRO A 81 6.34 -5.79 -16.29
C PRO A 81 6.32 -5.50 -17.79
N THR A 82 5.47 -4.58 -18.27
CA THR A 82 5.43 -4.21 -19.70
C THR A 82 6.78 -3.66 -20.16
N ASP A 83 7.36 -2.71 -19.41
CA ASP A 83 8.68 -2.12 -19.66
C ASP A 83 9.83 -3.15 -19.56
N ALA A 84 9.62 -4.23 -18.81
CA ALA A 84 10.58 -5.32 -18.67
C ALA A 84 10.45 -6.38 -19.79
N GLY A 85 9.52 -6.21 -20.73
CA GLY A 85 9.32 -7.10 -21.87
C GLY A 85 8.35 -8.26 -21.62
N PHE A 86 7.56 -8.21 -20.53
CA PHE A 86 6.45 -9.16 -20.35
C PHE A 86 5.29 -8.79 -21.28
N GLU A 87 4.71 -9.81 -21.90
CA GLU A 87 3.50 -9.66 -22.71
C GLU A 87 2.24 -9.87 -21.86
N ASN A 88 1.10 -9.35 -22.31
CA ASN A 88 -0.21 -9.52 -21.68
C ASN A 88 -0.29 -9.03 -20.21
N ALA A 89 0.38 -7.92 -19.89
CA ALA A 89 0.24 -7.30 -18.58
C ALA A 89 -1.22 -6.86 -18.34
N GLN A 90 -1.78 -7.29 -17.21
CA GLN A 90 -3.13 -6.93 -16.77
C GLN A 90 -3.07 -6.32 -15.36
N SER A 91 -3.92 -5.34 -15.10
CA SER A 91 -4.09 -4.73 -13.78
C SER A 91 -5.54 -4.82 -13.34
N GLY A 92 -5.75 -5.04 -12.04
CA GLY A 92 -7.04 -4.92 -11.39
C GLY A 92 -6.89 -4.29 -10.01
N GLU A 93 -7.93 -3.61 -9.55
CA GLU A 93 -8.04 -3.08 -8.20
C GLU A 93 -9.03 -3.96 -7.42
N VAL A 94 -8.67 -4.33 -6.19
CA VAL A 94 -9.58 -5.02 -5.27
C VAL A 94 -9.88 -4.08 -4.12
N LEU A 95 -11.07 -3.48 -4.16
CA LEU A 95 -11.56 -2.67 -3.06
C LEU A 95 -12.06 -3.57 -1.93
N HIS A 96 -11.83 -3.15 -0.69
CA HIS A 96 -12.25 -3.93 0.47
C HIS A 96 -12.84 -3.02 1.55
N PRO A 97 -13.79 -3.55 2.34
CA PRO A 97 -14.34 -2.79 3.44
C PRO A 97 -13.26 -2.56 4.51
N LEU A 98 -13.30 -1.40 5.16
CA LEU A 98 -12.44 -1.08 6.29
C LEU A 98 -13.32 -0.85 7.52
N GLY A 99 -13.37 -1.84 8.42
CA GLY A 99 -14.12 -1.77 9.68
C GLY A 99 -15.58 -2.20 9.62
N TRP A 100 -16.05 -2.79 8.52
CA TRP A 100 -17.44 -3.22 8.34
C TRP A 100 -17.57 -4.39 7.36
N LYS A 101 -18.80 -4.88 7.13
CA LYS A 101 -19.09 -6.03 6.24
C LYS A 101 -18.42 -7.35 6.69
N GLY A 102 -18.43 -7.58 8.01
CA GLY A 102 -17.99 -8.82 8.63
C GLY A 102 -16.47 -8.94 8.78
N TYR A 103 -16.00 -10.18 8.88
CA TYR A 103 -14.64 -10.53 9.28
C TYR A 103 -13.54 -9.84 8.46
N VAL A 104 -13.72 -9.74 7.13
CA VAL A 104 -12.73 -9.11 6.25
C VAL A 104 -12.52 -7.65 6.62
N GLY A 105 -13.59 -6.86 6.82
CA GLY A 105 -13.42 -5.46 7.15
C GLY A 105 -12.90 -5.22 8.56
N GLU A 106 -13.30 -6.04 9.53
CA GLU A 106 -12.74 -6.00 10.89
C GLU A 106 -11.23 -6.26 10.87
N MET A 107 -10.78 -7.29 10.14
CA MET A 107 -9.36 -7.62 9.99
C MET A 107 -8.58 -6.56 9.22
N SER A 108 -9.18 -5.96 8.19
CA SER A 108 -8.55 -4.86 7.44
C SER A 108 -8.37 -3.63 8.33
N LEU A 109 -9.38 -3.26 9.15
CA LEU A 109 -9.27 -2.13 10.07
C LEU A 109 -8.20 -2.39 11.15
N LYS A 110 -8.15 -3.61 11.68
CA LYS A 110 -7.12 -4.02 12.64
C LYS A 110 -5.73 -3.93 12.04
N SER A 111 -5.56 -4.42 10.81
CA SER A 111 -4.28 -4.37 10.08
C SER A 111 -3.84 -2.93 9.79
N ALA A 112 -4.77 -2.07 9.35
CA ALA A 112 -4.50 -0.64 9.18
C ALA A 112 -4.07 0.01 10.49
N GLY A 113 -4.75 -0.28 11.60
CA GLY A 113 -4.37 0.23 12.93
C GLY A 113 -3.00 -0.25 13.40
N MET A 114 -2.59 -1.48 13.06
CA MET A 114 -1.23 -1.97 13.34
C MET A 114 -0.18 -1.22 12.53
N LEU A 115 -0.44 -0.98 11.24
CA LEU A 115 0.45 -0.23 10.36
C LEU A 115 0.70 1.19 10.90
N TYR A 116 -0.36 1.95 11.20
CA TYR A 116 -0.18 3.32 11.71
C TYR A 116 0.54 3.34 13.05
N ARG A 117 0.24 2.42 13.97
CA ARG A 117 0.98 2.33 15.24
C ARG A 117 2.45 1.98 15.06
N ALA A 118 2.79 1.11 14.11
CA ALA A 118 4.18 0.80 13.78
C ALA A 118 4.93 2.02 13.21
N MET A 119 4.22 2.93 12.53
CA MET A 119 4.77 4.17 11.98
C MET A 119 4.87 5.31 13.01
N LYS A 120 4.33 5.13 14.22
CA LYS A 120 4.31 6.16 15.28
C LYS A 120 5.65 6.88 15.46
N PRO A 121 6.80 6.20 15.65
CA PRO A 121 8.07 6.89 15.92
C PRO A 121 8.52 7.80 14.79
N VAL A 122 8.11 7.50 13.55
CA VAL A 122 8.43 8.31 12.37
C VAL A 122 7.47 9.50 12.27
N PHE A 123 6.17 9.26 12.49
CA PHE A 123 5.14 10.27 12.24
C PHE A 123 5.03 11.30 13.37
N THR A 124 5.22 10.92 14.64
CA THR A 124 5.21 11.88 15.75
C THR A 124 6.30 12.94 15.57
N HIS A 125 7.50 12.51 15.18
CA HIS A 125 8.60 13.42 14.87
C HIS A 125 8.29 14.38 13.72
N ILE A 126 7.73 13.87 12.61
CA ILE A 126 7.47 14.67 11.40
C ILE A 126 6.28 15.61 11.56
N LEU A 127 5.25 15.15 12.26
CA LEU A 127 4.04 15.93 12.49
C LEU A 127 4.17 16.86 13.71
N GLY A 128 5.25 16.76 14.48
CA GLY A 128 5.43 17.50 15.73
C GLY A 128 4.37 17.15 16.78
N MET A 129 3.86 15.91 16.74
CA MET A 129 2.84 15.40 17.66
C MET A 129 3.49 14.69 18.83
N THR A 130 2.87 14.79 19.99
CA THR A 130 3.10 13.88 21.11
C THR A 130 2.57 12.48 20.78
N ASP A 131 3.02 11.48 21.55
CA ASP A 131 2.54 10.11 21.42
C ASP A 131 1.03 9.99 21.63
N ASP A 132 0.48 10.75 22.58
CA ASP A 132 -0.94 10.74 22.93
C ASP A 132 -1.79 11.38 21.82
N GLU A 133 -1.40 12.56 21.33
CA GLU A 133 -2.07 13.22 20.18
C GLU A 133 -2.10 12.32 18.94
N TYR A 134 -1.02 11.56 18.72
CA TYR A 134 -0.94 10.63 17.60
C TYR A 134 -1.87 9.43 17.77
N GLU A 135 -1.94 8.84 18.96
CA GLU A 135 -2.87 7.73 19.23
C GLU A 135 -4.33 8.20 19.13
N GLU A 136 -4.66 9.39 19.64
CA GLU A 136 -5.99 9.99 19.48
C GLU A 136 -6.38 10.15 18.00
N CYS A 137 -5.44 10.65 17.18
CA CYS A 137 -5.63 10.77 15.74
C CYS A 137 -5.90 9.42 15.07
N ILE A 138 -5.13 8.37 15.41
CA ILE A 138 -5.37 7.02 14.91
C ILE A 138 -6.75 6.51 15.32
N VAL A 139 -7.12 6.66 16.61
CA VAL A 139 -8.40 6.19 17.12
C VAL A 139 -9.56 6.90 16.42
N GLU A 140 -9.47 8.21 16.18
CA GLU A 140 -10.46 8.96 15.42
C GLU A 140 -10.61 8.42 13.99
N VAL A 141 -9.49 8.24 13.27
CA VAL A 141 -9.48 7.74 11.90
C VAL A 141 -10.09 6.33 11.82
N LEU A 142 -9.67 5.41 12.69
CA LEU A 142 -10.16 4.03 12.68
C LEU A 142 -11.65 3.96 13.04
N ARG A 143 -12.10 4.75 14.01
CA ARG A 143 -13.51 4.85 14.40
C ARG A 143 -14.37 5.36 13.24
N TYR A 144 -13.92 6.39 12.53
CA TYR A 144 -14.63 6.95 11.39
C TYR A 144 -14.98 5.86 10.35
N PHE A 145 -14.03 4.99 10.01
CA PHE A 145 -14.25 3.94 9.01
C PHE A 145 -15.26 2.88 9.48
N SER A 146 -15.22 2.51 10.77
CA SER A 146 -16.22 1.59 11.34
C SER A 146 -17.65 2.14 11.34
N GLU A 147 -17.80 3.46 11.47
CA GLU A 147 -19.11 4.13 11.52
C GLU A 147 -19.68 4.44 10.13
N LYS A 148 -18.85 4.93 9.21
CA LYS A 148 -19.30 5.38 7.88
C LYS A 148 -19.53 4.25 6.88
N LYS A 149 -18.90 3.08 7.10
CA LYS A 149 -19.16 1.86 6.33
C LYS A 149 -19.02 2.04 4.81
N ASN A 150 -17.90 2.61 4.36
CA ASN A 150 -17.60 2.86 2.96
C ASN A 150 -16.62 1.82 2.38
N ILE A 151 -16.69 1.58 1.07
CA ILE A 151 -15.70 0.75 0.37
C ILE A 151 -14.46 1.61 0.10
N HIS A 152 -13.28 1.08 0.42
CA HIS A 152 -11.99 1.75 0.28
C HIS A 152 -11.08 0.99 -0.68
#